data_AF-A0A6A6IGC2-F1
#
_entry.id   AF-A0A6A6IGC2-F1
#
_cell.length_a   1.000
_cell.length_b   1.000
_cell.length_c   1.000
_cell.angle_alpha   90.00
_cell.angle_beta   90.00
_cell.angle_gamma   90.00
#
_symmetry.space_group_name_H-M   'P 1'
#
loop_
_entity.id
_entity.type
_entity.pdbx_description
1 polymer ?
#
loop_
_entity_poly.entity_id
_entity_poly.type
_entity_poly.pdbx_seq_one_letter_code
_entity_poly.pdbx_strand_id
1 'polypeptide(L)'
;MTDASGGGGAKRLGERLLKEVEVEGLSDVPTTVQRKEKKAGGGGGAVLELISPPPTHHPSGAGKTSLIYLLTALAILPSSLCSIALGGHNAAVILIDPLSHISIPRLASITLSLITRKLQEAGKEPLHPELQTQAKALLKTSLLHVHILRPSSWPSLLATLRTLPEHLFDASRHRSMHRRIHSIVLEDLSSFTSQIRNNTTTTSPTTPNPSQTLLSAASASLTTQLDRLSALLSCAVILTSHSASATHFRPAVPTAWPQGMRVTRLAVRRVEVLKFAPGVSVEDAEAERRQRWEIVARGRFEAWRVGHGAGESEGFVFRVGKGVEIERSEESMRM
;
A
#
# COMPACT_ATOMS: atom_id res chain seq x y z
N MET A 1 26.52 39.98 -18.84
CA MET A 1 26.81 38.59 -19.27
C MET A 1 27.21 37.85 -18.01
N THR A 2 26.45 36.95 -17.40
CA THR A 2 25.37 36.06 -17.85
C THR A 2 24.50 35.70 -16.63
N ASP A 3 23.19 35.93 -16.73
CA ASP A 3 22.20 35.41 -15.78
C ASP A 3 21.97 33.91 -16.00
N ALA A 4 21.98 33.13 -14.92
CA ALA A 4 21.56 31.72 -14.93
C ALA A 4 20.43 31.52 -13.91
N SER A 5 19.21 31.74 -14.40
CA SER A 5 17.95 31.36 -13.77
C SER A 5 17.77 29.84 -13.82
N GLY A 6 17.90 29.17 -12.67
CA GLY A 6 17.80 27.71 -12.53
C GLY A 6 16.77 27.21 -11.49
N GLY A 7 15.90 28.08 -10.97
CA GLY A 7 15.00 27.76 -9.85
C GLY A 7 13.59 27.27 -10.22
N GLY A 8 13.28 27.08 -11.51
CA GLY A 8 11.91 26.87 -11.98
C GLY A 8 11.40 25.43 -12.07
N GLY A 9 12.27 24.43 -11.92
CA GLY A 9 11.95 23.01 -12.20
C GLY A 9 11.10 22.33 -11.12
N ALA A 10 11.52 22.42 -9.85
CA ALA A 10 10.86 21.76 -8.74
C ALA A 10 9.48 22.37 -8.41
N LYS A 11 9.35 23.70 -8.54
CA LYS A 11 8.07 24.41 -8.33
C LYS A 11 7.02 24.06 -9.40
N ARG A 12 7.43 24.00 -10.68
CA ARG A 12 6.54 23.58 -11.78
C ARG A 12 6.19 22.10 -11.75
N LEU A 13 7.02 21.26 -11.13
CA LEU A 13 6.76 19.83 -10.95
C LEU A 13 5.88 19.57 -9.73
N GLY A 14 6.09 20.28 -8.62
CA GLY A 14 5.19 20.26 -7.46
C GLY A 14 3.78 20.73 -7.82
N GLU A 15 3.65 21.79 -8.61
CA GLU A 15 2.35 22.23 -9.17
C GLU A 15 1.79 21.28 -10.25
N ARG A 16 2.64 20.52 -10.95
CA ARG A 16 2.19 19.47 -11.90
C ARG A 16 1.70 18.22 -11.20
N LEU A 17 2.38 17.79 -10.14
CA LEU A 17 1.99 16.67 -9.28
C LEU A 17 0.80 17.06 -8.42
N LEU A 18 0.72 18.31 -7.95
CA LEU A 18 -0.48 18.86 -7.31
C LEU A 18 -1.62 19.06 -8.29
N LYS A 19 -1.41 19.43 -9.56
CA LYS A 19 -2.50 19.38 -10.57
C LYS A 19 -2.86 17.95 -10.98
N GLU A 20 -1.92 17.02 -10.94
CA GLU A 20 -2.16 15.58 -11.11
C GLU A 20 -2.70 14.93 -9.83
N VAL A 21 -2.73 15.60 -8.67
CA VAL A 21 -3.26 15.13 -7.36
C VAL A 21 -4.51 15.94 -6.90
N GLU A 22 -4.71 17.16 -7.40
CA GLU A 22 -5.89 18.03 -7.20
C GLU A 22 -6.89 17.95 -8.36
N VAL A 23 -6.58 17.22 -9.43
CA VAL A 23 -7.58 16.79 -10.44
C VAL A 23 -7.78 15.26 -10.43
N GLU A 24 -6.83 14.49 -9.93
CA GLU A 24 -6.86 13.02 -9.96
C GLU A 24 -6.17 12.49 -8.70
N GLY A 25 -6.93 12.24 -7.63
CA GLY A 25 -6.38 11.81 -6.33
C GLY A 25 -5.64 10.48 -6.42
N LEU A 26 -5.25 9.88 -5.30
CA LEU A 26 -4.65 8.53 -5.24
C LEU A 26 -5.47 7.42 -5.95
N SER A 27 -6.65 7.76 -6.45
CA SER A 27 -7.36 7.08 -7.51
C SER A 27 -6.54 6.74 -8.75
N ASP A 28 -5.49 7.50 -9.03
CA ASP A 28 -4.74 7.39 -10.29
C ASP A 28 -3.33 6.83 -10.16
N VAL A 29 -2.91 6.35 -8.98
CA VAL A 29 -1.66 5.54 -8.92
C VAL A 29 -1.75 4.29 -9.84
N PRO A 30 -2.92 3.65 -10.05
CA PRO A 30 -3.10 2.67 -11.11
C PRO A 30 -3.41 3.26 -12.52
N THR A 31 -4.05 4.44 -12.62
CA THR A 31 -4.56 5.03 -13.88
C THR A 31 -3.71 6.16 -14.50
N THR A 32 -2.97 6.98 -13.75
CA THR A 32 -1.95 7.92 -14.27
C THR A 32 -0.83 7.18 -14.97
N VAL A 33 -0.50 5.97 -14.51
CA VAL A 33 0.42 5.04 -15.20
C VAL A 33 -0.17 4.59 -16.55
N GLN A 34 -1.49 4.58 -16.73
CA GLN A 34 -2.17 4.28 -18.00
C GLN A 34 -2.34 5.48 -18.92
N ARG A 35 -2.44 6.72 -18.39
CA ARG A 35 -2.89 7.87 -19.18
C ARG A 35 -1.77 8.60 -19.93
N LYS A 36 -0.52 8.52 -19.47
CA LYS A 36 0.61 9.25 -20.09
C LYS A 36 1.33 8.51 -21.23
N GLU A 37 1.01 7.23 -21.48
CA GLU A 37 1.64 6.45 -22.54
C GLU A 37 0.60 5.73 -23.40
N LYS A 38 -0.25 6.52 -24.06
CA LYS A 38 -1.14 6.07 -25.14
C LYS A 38 -0.40 5.56 -26.40
N LYS A 39 0.88 5.22 -26.29
CA LYS A 39 1.76 4.79 -27.39
C LYS A 39 2.44 3.44 -27.19
N ALA A 40 2.24 2.75 -26.06
CA ALA A 40 2.69 1.36 -25.89
C ALA A 40 1.47 0.45 -25.67
N GLY A 41 1.05 -0.24 -26.72
CA GLY A 41 -0.02 -1.22 -26.67
C GLY A 41 0.38 -2.41 -25.79
N GLY A 42 -0.08 -2.42 -24.55
CA GLY A 42 0.03 -3.55 -23.63
C GLY A 42 -0.90 -3.35 -22.45
N GLY A 43 -2.03 -4.05 -22.45
CA GLY A 43 -3.05 -4.03 -21.37
C GLY A 43 -2.59 -4.70 -20.07
N GLY A 44 -1.32 -4.55 -19.70
CA GLY A 44 -0.75 -5.13 -18.48
C GLY A 44 -1.30 -4.43 -17.23
N GLY A 45 -1.75 -5.25 -16.28
CA GLY A 45 -2.15 -4.80 -14.96
C GLY A 45 -1.07 -3.98 -14.25
N ALA A 46 -1.48 -3.11 -13.33
CA ALA A 46 -0.55 -2.37 -12.49
C ALA A 46 -0.21 -3.19 -11.23
N VAL A 47 1.08 -3.28 -10.89
CA VAL A 47 1.56 -3.93 -9.68
C VAL A 47 2.19 -2.90 -8.76
N LEU A 48 1.80 -2.96 -7.49
CA LEU A 48 2.40 -2.20 -6.39
C LEU A 48 3.03 -3.16 -5.39
N GLU A 49 4.33 -3.03 -5.13
CA GLU A 49 5.02 -3.77 -4.07
C GLU A 49 5.38 -2.84 -2.92
N LEU A 50 4.84 -3.09 -1.73
CA LEU A 50 5.19 -2.38 -0.50
C LEU A 50 6.24 -3.20 0.27
N ILE A 51 7.46 -2.68 0.36
CA ILE A 51 8.59 -3.38 0.95
C ILE A 51 9.00 -2.63 2.21
N SER A 52 8.99 -3.30 3.36
CA SER A 52 9.49 -2.73 4.60
C SER A 52 10.85 -3.30 4.98
N PRO A 53 11.60 -2.66 5.89
CA PRO A 53 12.76 -3.28 6.52
C PRO A 53 12.42 -4.62 7.19
N PRO A 54 13.44 -5.43 7.55
CA PRO A 54 13.26 -6.59 8.40
C PRO A 54 12.53 -6.21 9.70
N PRO A 55 11.70 -7.10 10.29
CA PRO A 55 11.06 -6.85 11.58
C PRO A 55 12.05 -6.51 12.72
N THR A 56 13.30 -6.96 12.61
CA THR A 56 14.37 -6.69 13.57
C THR A 56 14.91 -5.26 13.52
N HIS A 57 14.61 -4.51 12.46
CA HIS A 57 15.13 -3.15 12.28
C HIS A 57 14.49 -2.16 13.25
N HIS A 58 13.19 -2.28 13.48
CA HIS A 58 12.45 -1.37 14.34
C HIS A 58 11.35 -2.14 15.09
N PRO A 59 11.19 -1.95 16.42
CA PRO A 59 10.24 -2.74 17.23
C PRO A 59 8.77 -2.46 16.87
N SER A 60 8.48 -1.31 16.27
CA SER A 60 7.17 -1.00 15.70
C SER A 60 7.09 -1.34 14.21
N GLY A 61 5.93 -1.81 13.77
CA GLY A 61 5.65 -2.11 12.37
C GLY A 61 5.89 -0.92 11.43
N ALA A 62 6.14 -1.22 10.16
CA ALA A 62 6.56 -0.25 9.15
C ALA A 62 5.43 0.53 8.45
N GLY A 63 4.16 0.32 8.84
CA GLY A 63 3.03 1.09 8.28
C GLY A 63 2.38 0.52 7.02
N LYS A 64 2.90 -0.59 6.44
CA LYS A 64 2.35 -1.24 5.23
C LYS A 64 0.84 -1.52 5.33
N THR A 65 0.43 -2.19 6.40
CA THR A 65 -0.98 -2.53 6.66
C THR A 65 -1.86 -1.29 6.79
N SER A 66 -1.31 -0.18 7.32
CA SER A 66 -2.05 1.08 7.42
C SER A 66 -2.30 1.70 6.04
N LEU A 67 -1.31 1.65 5.14
CA LEU A 67 -1.52 2.05 3.74
C LEU A 67 -2.55 1.15 3.05
N ILE A 68 -2.52 -0.16 3.29
CA ILE A 68 -3.54 -1.08 2.75
C ILE A 68 -4.93 -0.70 3.24
N TYR A 69 -5.11 -0.33 4.52
CA TYR A 69 -6.40 0.13 5.01
C TYR A 69 -6.87 1.40 4.29
N LEU A 70 -5.98 2.37 4.06
CA LEU A 70 -6.32 3.58 3.32
C LEU A 70 -6.72 3.29 1.88
N LEU A 71 -5.92 2.48 1.17
CA LEU A 71 -6.20 2.07 -0.22
C LEU A 71 -7.51 1.28 -0.32
N THR A 72 -7.76 0.38 0.63
CA THR A 72 -9.00 -0.39 0.71
C THR A 72 -10.20 0.53 0.94
N ALA A 73 -10.09 1.47 1.89
CA ALA A 73 -11.16 2.43 2.18
C ALA A 73 -11.52 3.27 0.95
N LEU A 74 -10.52 3.81 0.23
CA LEU A 74 -10.74 4.56 -1.01
C LEU A 74 -11.36 3.67 -2.10
N ALA A 75 -10.93 2.42 -2.23
CA ALA A 75 -11.49 1.52 -3.23
C ALA A 75 -12.97 1.21 -3.01
N ILE A 76 -13.39 0.94 -1.76
CA ILE A 76 -14.76 0.47 -1.46
C ILE A 76 -15.79 1.57 -1.29
N LEU A 77 -15.37 2.79 -0.91
CA LEU A 77 -16.26 3.93 -0.77
C LEU A 77 -16.77 4.40 -2.14
N PRO A 78 -17.98 4.98 -2.22
CA PRO A 78 -18.44 5.65 -3.43
C PRO A 78 -17.66 6.96 -3.66
N SER A 79 -17.80 7.52 -4.86
CA SER A 79 -17.17 8.80 -5.22
C SER A 79 -17.71 9.96 -4.39
N SER A 80 -18.97 9.89 -3.93
CA SER A 80 -19.60 10.95 -3.14
C SER A 80 -20.62 10.45 -2.12
N LEU A 81 -20.87 11.27 -1.09
CA LEU A 81 -21.96 11.12 -0.11
C LEU A 81 -22.65 12.48 0.03
N CYS A 82 -23.96 12.57 -0.22
CA CYS A 82 -24.72 13.83 -0.11
C CYS A 82 -24.07 15.00 -0.88
N SER A 83 -23.68 14.74 -2.13
CA SER A 83 -22.97 15.68 -3.01
C SER A 83 -21.57 16.10 -2.55
N ILE A 84 -21.02 15.47 -1.50
CA ILE A 84 -19.65 15.70 -1.03
C ILE A 84 -18.74 14.65 -1.64
N ALA A 85 -17.68 15.08 -2.32
CA ALA A 85 -16.69 14.19 -2.91
C ALA A 85 -15.90 13.45 -1.81
N LEU A 86 -16.04 12.12 -1.78
CA LEU A 86 -15.25 11.24 -0.93
C LEU A 86 -13.97 10.76 -1.63
N GLY A 87 -13.97 10.77 -2.97
CA GLY A 87 -12.86 10.28 -3.78
C GLY A 87 -12.76 8.75 -3.82
N GLY A 88 -13.87 8.05 -3.53
CA GLY A 88 -13.93 6.60 -3.59
C GLY A 88 -14.24 6.03 -4.97
N HIS A 89 -13.97 4.74 -5.18
CA HIS A 89 -14.11 4.06 -6.48
C HIS A 89 -15.32 3.17 -6.66
N ASN A 90 -16.14 3.02 -5.62
CA ASN A 90 -17.30 2.12 -5.59
C ASN A 90 -16.97 0.70 -6.10
N ALA A 91 -15.82 0.18 -5.71
CA ALA A 91 -15.28 -1.09 -6.19
C ALA A 91 -15.27 -2.14 -5.06
N ALA A 92 -14.84 -3.36 -5.38
CA ALA A 92 -14.57 -4.42 -4.41
C ALA A 92 -13.06 -4.70 -4.31
N VAL A 93 -12.61 -5.14 -3.15
CA VAL A 93 -11.20 -5.45 -2.86
C VAL A 93 -11.07 -6.87 -2.35
N ILE A 94 -10.04 -7.58 -2.79
CA ILE A 94 -9.71 -8.92 -2.34
C ILE A 94 -8.45 -8.83 -1.50
N LEU A 95 -8.56 -9.22 -0.23
CA LEU A 95 -7.48 -9.21 0.75
C LEU A 95 -7.09 -10.65 1.08
N ILE A 96 -5.86 -11.02 0.78
CA ILE A 96 -5.28 -12.32 1.10
C ILE A 96 -4.37 -12.14 2.31
N ASP A 97 -4.80 -12.66 3.45
CA ASP A 97 -4.22 -12.41 4.78
C ASP A 97 -3.90 -13.73 5.51
N PRO A 98 -2.82 -14.44 5.13
CA PRO A 98 -2.40 -15.68 5.76
C PRO A 98 -2.15 -15.57 7.27
N LEU A 99 -1.77 -14.38 7.77
CA LEU A 99 -1.36 -14.17 9.16
C LEU A 99 -2.45 -13.54 10.03
N SER A 100 -3.65 -13.30 9.49
CA SER A 100 -4.74 -12.63 10.21
C SER A 100 -4.38 -11.24 10.75
N HIS A 101 -3.51 -10.50 10.04
CA HIS A 101 -3.10 -9.15 10.43
C HIS A 101 -4.20 -8.11 10.16
N ILE A 102 -5.14 -8.39 9.25
CA ILE A 102 -6.17 -7.45 8.82
C ILE A 102 -7.32 -7.43 9.83
N SER A 103 -7.31 -6.42 10.70
CA SER A 103 -8.42 -6.05 11.58
C SER A 103 -9.52 -5.27 10.84
N ILE A 104 -10.71 -5.88 10.70
CA ILE A 104 -11.92 -5.21 10.19
C ILE A 104 -12.34 -4.00 11.06
N PRO A 105 -12.33 -4.08 12.41
CA PRO A 105 -12.58 -2.90 13.24
C PRO A 105 -11.65 -1.73 12.94
N ARG A 106 -10.36 -2.01 12.66
CA ARG A 106 -9.40 -0.98 12.29
C ARG A 106 -9.68 -0.39 10.91
N LEU A 107 -9.96 -1.23 9.92
CA LEU A 107 -10.39 -0.76 8.59
C LEU A 107 -11.64 0.12 8.67
N ALA A 108 -12.63 -0.30 9.47
CA ALA A 108 -13.85 0.45 9.69
C ALA A 108 -13.60 1.82 10.33
N SER A 109 -12.74 1.86 11.35
CA SER A 109 -12.31 3.10 12.01
C SER A 109 -11.58 4.05 11.06
N ILE A 110 -10.67 3.54 10.23
CA ILE A 110 -9.94 4.36 9.24
C ILE A 110 -10.91 4.88 8.17
N THR A 111 -11.80 4.04 7.66
CA THR A 111 -12.80 4.41 6.66
C THR A 111 -13.75 5.48 7.19
N LEU A 112 -14.22 5.34 8.43
CA LEU A 112 -15.07 6.35 9.08
C LEU A 112 -14.32 7.67 9.32
N SER A 113 -13.05 7.60 9.74
CA SER A 113 -12.19 8.78 9.89
C SER A 113 -12.02 9.51 8.56
N LEU A 114 -11.85 8.77 7.46
CA LEU A 114 -11.77 9.32 6.10
C LEU A 114 -13.07 10.03 5.69
N ILE A 115 -14.23 9.39 5.89
CA ILE A 115 -15.54 10.02 5.61
C ILE A 115 -15.69 11.30 6.44
N THR A 116 -15.45 11.22 7.75
CA THR A 116 -15.59 12.34 8.68
C THR A 116 -14.73 13.53 8.26
N ARG A 117 -13.47 13.27 7.90
CA ARG A 117 -12.54 14.28 7.40
C ARG A 117 -13.06 14.93 6.12
N LYS A 118 -13.57 14.15 5.17
CA LYS A 118 -14.14 14.68 3.92
C LYS A 118 -15.39 15.53 4.14
N LEU A 119 -16.23 15.17 5.11
CA LEU A 119 -17.36 16.01 5.52
C LEU A 119 -16.89 17.34 6.13
N GLN A 120 -15.89 17.30 7.02
CA GLN A 120 -15.30 18.50 7.63
C GLN A 120 -14.64 19.42 6.58
N GLU A 121 -13.87 18.86 5.65
CA GLU A 121 -13.26 19.61 4.52
C GLU A 121 -14.33 20.31 3.66
N ALA A 122 -15.53 19.75 3.56
CA ALA A 122 -16.67 20.33 2.85
C ALA A 122 -17.51 21.31 3.70
N GLY A 123 -17.03 21.69 4.90
CA GLY A 123 -17.71 22.61 5.80
C GLY A 123 -18.96 22.03 6.46
N LYS A 124 -19.14 20.70 6.46
CA LYS A 124 -20.23 20.04 7.19
C LYS A 124 -19.76 19.65 8.58
N GLU A 125 -20.54 20.01 9.59
CA GLU A 125 -20.27 19.54 10.94
C GLU A 125 -20.57 18.03 11.03
N PRO A 126 -19.57 17.20 11.40
CA PRO A 126 -19.75 15.76 11.52
C PRO A 126 -20.62 15.36 12.72
N LEU A 127 -21.07 16.33 13.53
CA LEU A 127 -21.93 16.12 14.69
C LEU A 127 -23.42 16.01 14.35
N HIS A 128 -23.84 16.34 13.12
CA HIS A 128 -25.25 16.19 12.74
C HIS A 128 -25.67 14.71 12.78
N PRO A 129 -26.67 14.32 13.61
CA PRO A 129 -27.01 12.90 13.83
C PRO A 129 -27.39 12.14 12.55
N GLU A 130 -28.02 12.83 11.60
CA GLU A 130 -28.40 12.24 10.31
C GLU A 130 -27.17 11.88 9.46
N LEU A 131 -26.19 12.79 9.37
CA LEU A 131 -24.95 12.55 8.63
C LEU A 131 -24.15 11.41 9.24
N GLN A 132 -24.12 11.31 10.57
CA GLN A 132 -23.49 10.18 11.24
C GLN A 132 -24.18 8.85 10.93
N THR A 133 -25.52 8.85 10.90
CA THR A 133 -26.30 7.67 10.58
C THR A 133 -26.06 7.23 9.13
N GLN A 134 -26.05 8.17 8.19
CA GLN A 134 -25.74 7.94 6.78
C GLN A 134 -24.29 7.45 6.60
N ALA A 135 -23.31 8.06 7.27
CA ALA A 135 -21.91 7.63 7.22
C ALA A 135 -21.72 6.19 7.75
N LYS A 136 -22.42 5.82 8.84
CA LYS A 136 -22.39 4.45 9.38
C LYS A 136 -23.07 3.45 8.43
N ALA A 137 -24.20 3.81 7.84
CA ALA A 137 -24.88 2.98 6.84
C ALA A 137 -24.00 2.79 5.59
N LEU A 138 -23.34 3.86 5.14
CA LEU A 138 -22.40 3.83 4.03
C LEU A 138 -21.20 2.93 4.34
N LEU A 139 -20.63 3.05 5.53
CA LEU A 139 -19.53 2.18 5.98
C LEU A 139 -19.96 0.70 5.97
N LYS A 140 -21.11 0.39 6.56
CA LYS A 140 -21.64 -0.99 6.61
C LYS A 140 -21.81 -1.58 5.22
N THR A 141 -22.39 -0.82 4.30
CA THR A 141 -22.59 -1.25 2.91
C THR A 141 -21.26 -1.39 2.15
N SER A 142 -20.33 -0.46 2.35
CA SER A 142 -19.00 -0.50 1.70
C SER A 142 -18.17 -1.70 2.15
N LEU A 143 -18.21 -2.06 3.44
CA LEU A 143 -17.48 -3.21 3.98
C LEU A 143 -17.97 -4.56 3.43
N LEU A 144 -19.18 -4.66 2.88
CA LEU A 144 -19.67 -5.87 2.20
C LEU A 144 -18.87 -6.20 0.93
N HIS A 145 -18.06 -5.25 0.46
CA HIS A 145 -17.27 -5.36 -0.76
C HIS A 145 -15.78 -5.63 -0.50
N VAL A 146 -15.45 -6.04 0.73
CA VAL A 146 -14.11 -6.51 1.10
C VAL A 146 -14.17 -8.03 1.25
N HIS A 147 -13.46 -8.76 0.39
CA HIS A 147 -13.34 -10.21 0.46
C HIS A 147 -12.04 -10.57 1.18
N ILE A 148 -12.10 -11.30 2.29
CA ILE A 148 -10.90 -11.71 3.05
C ILE A 148 -10.70 -13.21 2.92
N LEU A 149 -9.53 -13.60 2.41
CA LEU A 149 -9.12 -14.99 2.19
C LEU A 149 -7.86 -15.26 3.02
N ARG A 150 -7.83 -16.39 3.74
CA ARG A 150 -6.72 -16.72 4.67
C ARG A 150 -6.11 -18.08 4.35
N PRO A 151 -5.36 -18.20 3.24
CA PRO A 151 -4.64 -19.44 2.94
C PRO A 151 -3.56 -19.70 4.00
N SER A 152 -3.48 -20.92 4.52
CA SER A 152 -2.55 -21.29 5.59
C SER A 152 -1.19 -21.81 5.10
N SER A 153 -1.07 -22.06 3.79
CA SER A 153 0.13 -22.61 3.18
C SER A 153 0.35 -22.10 1.76
N TRP A 154 1.57 -22.23 1.25
CA TRP A 154 1.89 -21.85 -0.14
C TRP A 154 1.03 -22.58 -1.19
N PRO A 155 0.81 -23.91 -1.14
CA PRO A 155 -0.13 -24.58 -2.05
C PRO A 155 -1.56 -24.09 -1.89
N SER A 156 -2.00 -23.81 -0.66
CA SER A 156 -3.34 -23.26 -0.39
C SER A 156 -3.50 -21.87 -1.02
N LEU A 157 -2.49 -21.00 -0.95
CA LEU A 157 -2.49 -19.70 -1.62
C LEU A 157 -2.68 -19.86 -3.13
N LEU A 158 -1.91 -20.73 -3.78
CA LEU A 158 -2.02 -20.96 -5.22
C LEU A 158 -3.39 -21.54 -5.60
N ALA A 159 -3.93 -22.44 -4.79
CA ALA A 159 -5.28 -22.97 -5.00
C ALA A 159 -6.35 -21.87 -4.85
N THR A 160 -6.25 -21.02 -3.83
CA THR A 160 -7.13 -19.87 -3.62
C THR A 160 -7.11 -18.91 -4.80
N LEU A 161 -5.92 -18.60 -5.35
CA LEU A 161 -5.82 -17.75 -6.54
C LEU A 161 -6.49 -18.39 -7.77
N ARG A 162 -6.36 -19.71 -7.96
CA ARG A 162 -6.97 -20.42 -9.09
C ARG A 162 -8.50 -20.47 -9.02
N THR A 163 -9.07 -20.65 -7.83
CA THR A 163 -10.53 -20.73 -7.63
C THR A 163 -11.18 -19.37 -7.39
N LEU A 164 -10.38 -18.29 -7.32
CA LEU A 164 -10.88 -16.95 -7.10
C LEU A 164 -11.93 -16.51 -8.12
N PRO A 165 -11.78 -16.77 -9.45
CA PRO A 165 -12.82 -16.41 -10.41
C PRO A 165 -14.16 -17.10 -10.14
N GLU A 166 -14.14 -18.38 -9.76
CA GLU A 166 -15.36 -19.14 -9.43
C GLU A 166 -16.08 -18.53 -8.22
N HIS A 167 -15.32 -18.10 -7.20
CA HIS A 167 -15.88 -17.39 -6.06
C HIS A 167 -16.49 -16.03 -6.45
N LEU A 168 -15.79 -15.27 -7.30
CA LEU A 168 -16.18 -13.91 -7.68
C LEU A 168 -17.38 -13.84 -8.63
N PHE A 169 -17.57 -14.87 -9.46
CA PHE A 169 -18.66 -14.96 -10.43
C PHE A 169 -19.89 -15.70 -9.89
N ASP A 170 -19.91 -16.04 -8.59
CA ASP A 170 -21.04 -16.66 -7.92
C ASP A 170 -21.84 -15.64 -7.08
N ALA A 171 -22.98 -15.21 -7.61
CA ALA A 171 -23.89 -14.25 -6.98
C ALA A 171 -24.39 -14.69 -5.60
N SER A 172 -24.46 -16.00 -5.38
CA SER A 172 -24.98 -16.56 -4.13
C SER A 172 -23.99 -16.40 -2.97
N ARG A 173 -22.70 -16.24 -3.27
CA ARG A 173 -21.64 -16.17 -2.26
C ARG A 173 -21.39 -14.77 -1.73
N HIS A 174 -21.71 -13.73 -2.51
CA HIS A 174 -21.42 -12.36 -2.12
C HIS A 174 -22.23 -11.30 -2.85
N ARG A 175 -22.22 -10.07 -2.34
CA ARG A 175 -22.97 -8.94 -2.90
C ARG A 175 -22.18 -8.05 -3.86
N SER A 176 -20.96 -8.43 -4.24
CA SER A 176 -20.03 -7.57 -4.99
C SER A 176 -20.10 -7.67 -6.52
N MET A 177 -20.96 -8.52 -7.09
CA MET A 177 -20.99 -8.74 -8.55
C MET A 177 -21.27 -7.49 -9.39
N HIS A 178 -21.95 -6.50 -8.83
CA HIS A 178 -22.24 -5.24 -9.51
C HIS A 178 -21.08 -4.22 -9.44
N ARG A 179 -19.95 -4.60 -8.85
CA ARG A 179 -18.77 -3.74 -8.69
C ARG A 179 -17.57 -4.37 -9.39
N ARG A 180 -16.76 -3.54 -10.02
CA ARG A 180 -15.45 -3.96 -10.53
C ARG A 180 -14.55 -4.36 -9.36
N ILE A 181 -13.60 -5.26 -9.63
CA ILE A 181 -12.51 -5.53 -8.68
C ILE A 181 -11.47 -4.43 -8.83
N HIS A 182 -11.20 -3.72 -7.74
CA HIS A 182 -10.16 -2.69 -7.71
C HIS A 182 -8.77 -3.31 -7.66
N SER A 183 -8.56 -4.20 -6.69
CA SER A 183 -7.25 -4.80 -6.45
C SER A 183 -7.31 -6.13 -5.72
N ILE A 184 -6.32 -6.96 -6.00
CA ILE A 184 -5.94 -8.13 -5.20
C ILE A 184 -4.75 -7.74 -4.33
N VAL A 185 -4.89 -7.86 -3.02
CA VAL A 185 -3.86 -7.51 -2.03
C VAL A 185 -3.38 -8.77 -1.33
N LEU A 186 -2.06 -8.98 -1.28
CA LEU A 186 -1.43 -10.08 -0.54
C LEU A 186 -0.58 -9.52 0.61
N GLU A 187 -1.02 -9.78 1.85
CA GLU A 187 -0.45 -9.27 3.10
C GLU A 187 -0.15 -10.44 4.07
N ASP A 188 1.07 -10.95 4.25
CA ASP A 188 2.37 -10.55 3.72
C ASP A 188 3.01 -11.75 2.99
N LEU A 189 3.54 -11.53 1.77
CA LEU A 189 4.14 -12.58 0.93
C LEU A 189 5.32 -13.28 1.62
N SER A 190 6.07 -12.55 2.45
CA SER A 190 7.24 -13.08 3.13
C SER A 190 6.90 -14.17 4.16
N SER A 191 5.64 -14.27 4.59
CA SER A 191 5.15 -15.32 5.52
C SER A 191 5.36 -16.74 4.97
N PHE A 192 5.35 -16.91 3.64
CA PHE A 192 5.55 -18.20 2.99
C PHE A 192 7.02 -18.56 2.75
N THR A 193 7.97 -17.65 2.98
CA THR A 193 9.39 -17.84 2.62
C THR A 193 9.99 -19.09 3.29
N SER A 194 9.71 -19.30 4.58
CA SER A 194 10.19 -20.46 5.33
C SER A 194 9.59 -21.76 4.76
N GLN A 195 8.28 -21.78 4.48
CA GLN A 195 7.61 -22.94 3.91
C GLN A 195 8.16 -23.31 2.52
N ILE A 196 8.40 -22.32 1.66
CA ILE A 196 8.95 -22.53 0.32
C ILE A 196 10.36 -23.12 0.40
N ARG A 197 11.20 -22.60 1.31
CA ARG A 197 12.58 -23.08 1.49
C ARG A 197 12.66 -24.49 2.05
N ASN A 198 11.75 -24.85 2.95
CA ASN A 198 11.78 -26.16 3.63
C ASN A 198 11.19 -27.29 2.79
N ASN A 199 10.61 -27.01 1.61
CA ASN A 199 10.05 -28.02 0.70
C ASN A 199 11.13 -28.82 -0.07
N THR A 200 12.35 -28.91 0.47
CA THR A 200 13.57 -29.52 -0.11
C THR A 200 13.58 -31.05 -0.09
N THR A 201 12.44 -31.71 -0.23
CA THR A 201 12.38 -33.19 -0.15
C THR A 201 12.93 -33.91 -1.39
N THR A 202 13.28 -33.24 -2.49
CA THR A 202 13.60 -33.93 -3.77
C THR A 202 14.67 -33.29 -4.66
N THR A 203 15.43 -32.27 -4.22
CA THR A 203 16.48 -31.68 -5.08
C THR A 203 17.79 -32.45 -4.97
N SER A 204 18.26 -33.00 -6.09
CA SER A 204 19.57 -33.66 -6.23
C SER A 204 20.71 -32.77 -5.75
N PRO A 205 21.78 -33.32 -5.14
CA PRO A 205 22.88 -32.57 -4.52
C PRO A 205 23.75 -31.76 -5.50
N THR A 206 23.43 -31.76 -6.79
CA THR A 206 24.22 -31.16 -7.88
C THR A 206 23.84 -29.71 -8.21
N THR A 207 22.73 -29.17 -7.70
CA THR A 207 22.35 -27.77 -7.97
C THR A 207 23.00 -26.79 -6.98
N PRO A 208 23.80 -25.82 -7.45
CA PRO A 208 24.26 -24.72 -6.60
C PRO A 208 23.04 -23.88 -6.13
N ASN A 209 22.96 -23.62 -4.83
CA ASN A 209 21.91 -22.82 -4.16
C ASN A 209 20.44 -23.29 -4.39
N PRO A 210 20.06 -24.50 -3.93
CA PRO A 210 18.70 -25.03 -4.13
C PRO A 210 17.59 -24.12 -3.57
N SER A 211 17.86 -23.37 -2.51
CA SER A 211 16.91 -22.44 -1.89
C SER A 211 16.54 -21.25 -2.77
N GLN A 212 17.48 -20.74 -3.59
CA GLN A 212 17.21 -19.65 -4.53
C GLN A 212 16.36 -20.14 -5.71
N THR A 213 16.66 -21.33 -6.21
CA THR A 213 15.89 -21.98 -7.29
C THR A 213 14.44 -22.21 -6.88
N LEU A 214 14.18 -22.68 -5.65
CA LEU A 214 12.83 -22.87 -5.13
C LEU A 214 12.05 -21.56 -5.01
N LEU A 215 12.67 -20.50 -4.47
CA LEU A 215 12.06 -19.18 -4.37
C LEU A 215 11.75 -18.60 -5.76
N SER A 216 12.64 -18.81 -6.74
CA SER A 216 12.41 -18.38 -8.12
C SER A 216 11.27 -19.14 -8.79
N ALA A 217 11.17 -20.46 -8.60
CA ALA A 217 10.08 -21.27 -9.15
C ALA A 217 8.73 -20.93 -8.50
N ALA A 218 8.72 -20.75 -7.18
CA ALA A 218 7.55 -20.29 -6.44
C ALA A 218 7.11 -18.90 -6.94
N SER A 219 8.05 -17.97 -7.07
CA SER A 219 7.80 -16.65 -7.62
C SER A 219 7.16 -16.70 -8.99
N ALA A 220 7.74 -17.43 -9.95
CA ALA A 220 7.22 -17.54 -11.31
C ALA A 220 5.79 -18.08 -11.33
N SER A 221 5.49 -19.07 -10.49
CA SER A 221 4.12 -19.61 -10.35
C SER A 221 3.14 -18.55 -9.82
N LEU A 222 3.53 -17.82 -8.77
CA LEU A 222 2.70 -16.77 -8.19
C LEU A 222 2.47 -15.61 -9.16
N THR A 223 3.52 -15.08 -9.76
CA THR A 223 3.44 -13.93 -10.68
C THR A 223 2.61 -14.27 -11.92
N THR A 224 2.73 -15.49 -12.45
CA THR A 224 1.90 -15.98 -13.55
C THR A 224 0.41 -16.02 -13.18
N GLN A 225 0.07 -16.52 -11.99
CA GLN A 225 -1.33 -16.56 -11.54
C GLN A 225 -1.89 -15.15 -11.30
N LEU A 226 -1.10 -14.27 -10.68
CA LEU A 226 -1.51 -12.89 -10.41
C LEU A 226 -1.64 -12.07 -11.69
N ASP A 227 -0.76 -12.24 -12.67
CA ASP A 227 -0.87 -11.61 -13.99
C ASP A 227 -2.16 -12.05 -14.70
N ARG A 228 -2.43 -13.36 -14.75
CA ARG A 228 -3.68 -13.90 -15.31
C ARG A 228 -4.92 -13.31 -14.64
N LEU A 229 -4.95 -13.27 -13.30
CA LEU A 229 -6.07 -12.71 -12.55
C LEU A 229 -6.20 -11.20 -12.75
N SER A 230 -5.08 -10.49 -12.79
CA SER A 230 -5.04 -9.05 -13.02
C SER A 230 -5.61 -8.70 -14.40
N ALA A 231 -5.24 -9.46 -15.44
CA ALA A 231 -5.80 -9.32 -16.78
C ALA A 231 -7.29 -9.68 -16.82
N LEU A 232 -7.68 -10.82 -16.25
CA LEU A 232 -9.07 -11.29 -16.23
C LEU A 232 -10.02 -10.31 -15.53
N LEU A 233 -9.59 -9.77 -14.39
CA LEU A 233 -10.39 -8.89 -13.55
C LEU A 233 -10.16 -7.40 -13.83
N SER A 234 -9.23 -7.07 -14.73
CA SER A 234 -8.77 -5.71 -15.01
C SER A 234 -8.45 -4.92 -13.73
N CYS A 235 -7.74 -5.56 -12.80
CA CYS A 235 -7.51 -5.05 -11.44
C CYS A 235 -6.02 -4.93 -11.11
N ALA A 236 -5.68 -4.07 -10.14
CA ALA A 236 -4.30 -3.93 -9.68
C ALA A 236 -3.89 -5.07 -8.73
N VAL A 237 -2.60 -5.36 -8.66
CA VAL A 237 -2.05 -6.31 -7.70
C VAL A 237 -1.19 -5.56 -6.70
N ILE A 238 -1.46 -5.73 -5.41
CA ILE A 238 -0.71 -5.11 -4.32
C ILE A 238 -0.06 -6.22 -3.51
N LEU A 239 1.25 -6.24 -3.47
CA LEU A 239 2.02 -7.20 -2.67
C LEU A 239 2.71 -6.47 -1.53
N THR A 240 2.77 -7.11 -0.38
CA THR A 240 3.64 -6.63 0.70
C THR A 240 4.66 -7.66 1.09
N SER A 241 5.84 -7.17 1.47
CA SER A 241 6.92 -8.03 1.90
C SER A 241 7.85 -7.32 2.88
N HIS A 242 8.58 -8.14 3.64
CA HIS A 242 9.77 -7.70 4.34
C HIS A 242 11.01 -7.87 3.46
N SER A 243 11.90 -6.89 3.56
CA SER A 243 13.23 -6.95 3.01
C SER A 243 14.15 -7.75 3.93
N ALA A 244 15.13 -8.44 3.35
CA ALA A 244 16.23 -9.05 4.11
C ALA A 244 17.23 -8.01 4.65
N SER A 245 17.24 -6.81 4.06
CA SER A 245 18.14 -5.71 4.44
C SER A 245 17.36 -4.42 4.62
N ALA A 246 17.66 -3.69 5.69
CA ALA A 246 17.01 -2.41 5.99
C ALA A 246 17.35 -1.28 5.01
N THR A 247 18.41 -1.43 4.22
CA THR A 247 18.89 -0.38 3.30
C THR A 247 18.55 -0.69 1.84
N HIS A 248 18.50 -1.97 1.46
CA HIS A 248 18.35 -2.35 0.05
C HIS A 248 16.91 -2.58 -0.40
N PHE A 249 15.96 -2.76 0.55
CA PHE A 249 14.54 -2.97 0.26
C PHE A 249 14.28 -3.99 -0.86
N ARG A 250 14.91 -5.17 -0.77
CA ARG A 250 14.71 -6.29 -1.71
C ARG A 250 13.75 -7.31 -1.11
N PRO A 251 12.67 -7.69 -1.79
CA PRO A 251 11.69 -8.61 -1.25
C PRO A 251 12.31 -9.99 -0.98
N ALA A 252 11.89 -10.65 0.10
CA ALA A 252 12.39 -11.98 0.48
C ALA A 252 12.09 -13.06 -0.56
N VAL A 253 10.94 -12.94 -1.25
CA VAL A 253 10.60 -13.72 -2.45
C VAL A 253 10.84 -12.81 -3.64
N PRO A 254 11.83 -13.08 -4.52
CA PRO A 254 12.06 -12.26 -5.70
C PRO A 254 10.81 -12.31 -6.58
N THR A 255 10.35 -11.22 -7.18
CA THR A 255 9.17 -11.24 -8.09
C THR A 255 9.61 -11.29 -9.56
N ALA A 256 9.18 -12.33 -10.27
CA ALA A 256 9.47 -12.55 -11.69
C ALA A 256 8.25 -12.20 -12.55
N TRP A 257 8.00 -10.90 -12.73
CA TRP A 257 6.85 -10.42 -13.49
C TRP A 257 7.05 -10.59 -15.00
N PRO A 258 5.99 -10.91 -15.77
CA PRO A 258 6.06 -10.96 -17.23
C PRO A 258 6.52 -9.63 -17.84
N GLN A 259 7.11 -9.71 -19.04
CA GLN A 259 7.56 -8.52 -19.76
C GLN A 259 6.38 -7.59 -20.06
N GLY A 260 6.59 -6.29 -19.87
CA GLY A 260 5.57 -5.27 -20.11
C GLY A 260 4.65 -5.01 -18.91
N MET A 261 4.74 -5.78 -17.83
CA MET A 261 3.98 -5.46 -16.63
C MET A 261 4.60 -4.29 -15.85
N ARG A 262 3.75 -3.39 -15.38
CA ARG A 262 4.18 -2.14 -14.73
C ARG A 262 4.24 -2.35 -13.23
N VAL A 263 5.46 -2.41 -12.72
CA VAL A 263 5.75 -2.71 -11.32
C VAL A 263 6.31 -1.46 -10.65
N THR A 264 5.57 -0.95 -9.66
CA THR A 264 6.01 0.13 -8.78
C THR A 264 6.39 -0.48 -7.44
N ARG A 265 7.65 -0.34 -7.05
CA ARG A 265 8.13 -0.77 -5.73
C ARG A 265 8.27 0.44 -4.82
N LEU A 266 7.58 0.42 -3.68
CA LEU A 266 7.71 1.42 -2.63
C LEU A 266 8.40 0.81 -1.42
N ALA A 267 9.50 1.40 -1.00
CA ALA A 267 10.03 1.18 0.34
C ALA A 267 9.14 1.92 1.33
N VAL A 268 8.77 1.27 2.43
CA VAL A 268 7.94 1.86 3.48
C VAL A 268 8.62 1.62 4.82
N ARG A 269 8.90 2.68 5.57
CA ARG A 269 9.41 2.56 6.94
C ARG A 269 8.78 3.59 7.86
N ARG A 270 8.87 3.31 9.16
CA ARG A 270 8.60 4.31 10.19
C ARG A 270 9.73 5.34 10.16
N VAL A 271 9.40 6.62 10.29
CA VAL A 271 10.41 7.67 10.45
C VAL A 271 11.14 7.41 11.77
N GLU A 272 12.46 7.25 11.68
CA GLU A 272 13.27 6.94 12.85
C GLU A 272 13.45 8.17 13.73
N VAL A 273 13.40 7.94 15.04
CA VAL A 273 13.86 8.93 16.01
C VAL A 273 15.32 8.61 16.29
N LEU A 274 16.21 9.55 15.94
CA LEU A 274 17.64 9.42 16.20
C LEU A 274 17.85 9.10 17.68
N LYS A 275 18.82 8.22 17.98
CA LYS A 275 19.25 7.95 19.35
C LYS A 275 19.96 9.18 19.91
N PHE A 276 20.08 9.27 21.24
CA PHE A 276 20.91 10.33 21.82
C PHE A 276 22.37 10.13 21.39
N ALA A 277 23.05 11.23 21.10
CA ALA A 277 24.47 11.17 20.77
C ALA A 277 25.23 10.61 21.98
N PRO A 278 26.26 9.76 21.78
CA PRO A 278 27.13 9.36 22.86
C PRO A 278 27.72 10.59 23.57
N GLY A 279 27.60 10.66 24.89
CA GLY A 279 28.12 11.77 25.69
C GLY A 279 27.19 12.97 25.88
N VAL A 280 25.92 12.91 25.43
CA VAL A 280 24.92 13.93 25.75
C VAL A 280 24.66 13.93 27.26
N SER A 281 24.54 15.11 27.88
CA SER A 281 24.21 15.23 29.31
C SER A 281 22.77 14.79 29.58
N VAL A 282 22.45 14.46 30.83
CA VAL A 282 21.08 14.07 31.21
C VAL A 282 20.14 15.25 31.01
N GLU A 283 20.60 16.44 31.34
CA GLU A 283 19.87 17.70 31.20
C GLU A 283 19.54 18.00 29.73
N ASP A 284 20.51 17.84 28.83
CA ASP A 284 20.31 18.01 27.39
C ASP A 284 19.38 16.93 26.82
N ALA A 285 19.53 15.67 27.27
CA ALA A 285 18.63 14.59 26.87
C ALA A 285 17.18 14.86 27.30
N GLU A 286 16.97 15.44 28.49
CA GLU A 286 15.65 15.83 28.98
C GLU A 286 15.06 17.03 28.22
N ALA A 287 15.89 18.00 27.85
CA ALA A 287 15.48 19.13 27.01
C ALA A 287 15.01 18.64 25.62
N GLU A 288 15.74 17.73 25.01
CA GLU A 288 15.40 17.14 23.70
C GLU A 288 14.28 16.11 23.77
N ARG A 289 14.02 15.52 24.95
CA ARG A 289 13.02 14.45 25.15
C ARG A 289 11.66 14.86 24.60
N ARG A 290 11.18 16.07 24.89
CA ARG A 290 9.83 16.51 24.45
C ARG A 290 9.72 16.56 22.93
N GLN A 291 10.72 17.14 22.26
CA GLN A 291 10.74 17.24 20.79
C GLN A 291 10.79 15.85 20.15
N ARG A 292 11.61 14.95 20.68
CA ARG A 292 11.73 13.57 20.18
C ARG A 292 10.46 12.75 20.44
N TRP A 293 9.84 12.89 21.60
CA TRP A 293 8.55 12.26 21.91
C TRP A 293 7.44 12.77 21.02
N GLU A 294 7.46 14.04 20.63
CA GLU A 294 6.52 14.59 19.67
C GLU A 294 6.64 13.90 18.30
N ILE A 295 7.87 13.62 17.83
CA ILE A 295 8.10 12.86 16.59
C ILE A 295 7.53 11.44 16.69
N VAL A 296 7.77 10.75 17.81
CA VAL A 296 7.20 9.41 18.05
C VAL A 296 5.67 9.46 18.06
N ALA A 297 5.11 10.44 18.78
CA ALA A 297 3.67 10.61 18.98
C ALA A 297 2.94 10.93 17.66
N ARG A 298 3.59 11.63 16.73
CA ARG A 298 3.06 11.94 15.40
C ARG A 298 2.87 10.69 14.52
N GLY A 299 3.46 9.54 14.88
CA GLY A 299 3.24 8.27 14.18
C GLY A 299 3.56 8.36 12.68
N ARG A 300 4.67 9.02 12.32
CA ARG A 300 5.08 9.30 10.94
C ARG A 300 5.74 8.10 10.28
N PHE A 301 5.43 7.92 9.01
CA PHE A 301 5.95 6.91 8.12
C PHE A 301 6.30 7.56 6.80
N GLU A 302 7.31 7.03 6.14
CA GLU A 302 7.73 7.47 4.82
C GLU A 302 7.62 6.31 3.84
N ALA A 303 7.20 6.64 2.62
CA ALA A 303 7.15 5.74 1.50
C ALA A 303 7.84 6.37 0.29
N TRP A 304 8.73 5.66 -0.37
CA TRP A 304 9.46 6.18 -1.54
C TRP A 304 9.74 5.07 -2.55
N ARG A 305 9.90 5.45 -3.81
CA ARG A 305 10.16 4.49 -4.90
C ARG A 305 11.55 3.85 -4.77
N VAL A 306 11.59 2.51 -4.77
CA VAL A 306 12.84 1.73 -4.72
C VAL A 306 13.55 1.76 -6.07
N GLY A 307 14.88 1.88 -6.06
CA GLY A 307 15.73 1.88 -7.26
C GLY A 307 16.08 3.27 -7.80
N HIS A 308 15.58 4.33 -7.17
CA HIS A 308 16.11 5.69 -7.27
C HIS A 308 16.74 6.01 -5.91
N GLY A 309 17.96 6.55 -5.88
CA GLY A 309 18.73 6.75 -4.64
C GLY A 309 17.96 7.56 -3.59
N ALA A 310 18.17 7.24 -2.31
CA ALA A 310 17.42 7.75 -1.16
C ALA A 310 17.50 9.28 -0.91
N GLY A 311 18.21 10.04 -1.74
CA GLY A 311 18.39 11.49 -1.62
C GLY A 311 17.56 12.34 -2.59
N GLU A 312 17.03 11.74 -3.66
CA GLU A 312 16.25 12.45 -4.71
C GLU A 312 14.99 11.66 -5.11
N SER A 313 14.61 10.63 -4.34
CA SER A 313 13.54 9.71 -4.72
C SER A 313 12.15 10.29 -4.49
N GLU A 314 11.30 10.17 -5.51
CA GLU A 314 9.85 10.40 -5.45
C GLU A 314 9.24 9.59 -4.30
N GLY A 315 8.67 10.29 -3.31
CA GLY A 315 8.12 9.70 -2.11
C GLY A 315 7.12 10.62 -1.40
N PHE A 316 6.50 10.11 -0.35
CA PHE A 316 5.54 10.82 0.48
C PHE A 316 5.64 10.37 1.93
N VAL A 317 5.22 11.26 2.83
CA VAL A 317 5.11 10.98 4.26
C VAL A 317 3.64 10.81 4.62
N PHE A 318 3.33 9.89 5.51
CA PHE A 318 2.00 9.69 6.04
C PHE A 318 2.03 9.45 7.55
N ARG A 319 0.94 9.82 8.21
CA ARG A 319 0.73 9.63 9.65
C ARG A 319 -0.30 8.56 9.89
N VAL A 320 -0.08 7.76 10.93
CA VAL A 320 -1.05 6.77 11.40
C VAL A 320 -1.52 7.17 12.81
N GLY A 321 -2.79 7.53 12.92
CA GLY A 321 -3.46 7.89 14.17
C GLY A 321 -4.87 7.29 14.22
N LYS A 322 -5.90 8.12 14.40
CA LYS A 322 -7.30 7.67 14.25
C LYS A 322 -7.60 7.21 12.82
N GLY A 323 -7.03 7.91 11.83
CA GLY A 323 -7.02 7.52 10.42
C GLY A 323 -5.59 7.37 9.88
N VAL A 324 -5.48 7.43 8.55
CA VAL A 324 -4.21 7.53 7.83
C VAL A 324 -4.25 8.81 7.00
N GLU A 325 -3.25 9.66 7.17
CA GLU A 325 -3.18 10.98 6.55
C GLU A 325 -1.87 11.13 5.78
N ILE A 326 -1.95 11.55 4.52
CA ILE A 326 -0.76 11.86 3.72
C ILE A 326 -0.40 13.33 3.96
N GLU A 327 0.83 13.60 4.36
CA GLU A 327 1.33 14.95 4.61
C GLU A 327 1.56 15.66 3.27
N ARG A 328 1.03 16.89 3.13
CA ARG A 328 1.28 17.74 1.96
C ARG A 328 2.65 18.41 2.13
N SER A 329 3.44 18.44 1.07
CA SER A 329 4.89 18.77 1.04
C SER A 329 5.29 20.21 1.43
N GLU A 330 4.44 21.02 2.06
CA GLU A 330 4.81 22.39 2.46
C GLU A 330 5.77 22.42 3.67
N GLU A 331 5.73 21.41 4.54
CA GLU A 331 6.57 21.33 5.75
C GLU A 331 7.96 20.72 5.52
N SER A 332 8.20 20.08 4.37
CA SER A 332 9.49 19.43 4.09
C SER A 332 10.59 20.40 3.63
N MET A 333 10.31 21.70 3.58
CA MET A 333 11.22 22.77 3.17
C MET A 333 11.74 23.63 4.34
N ARG A 334 11.37 23.30 5.58
CA ARG A 334 11.75 24.06 6.80
C ARG A 334 12.54 23.24 7.83
N MET A 335 13.06 22.07 7.47
CA MET A 335 14.12 21.38 8.22
C MET A 335 15.30 21.15 7.28
#